data_AF-A0A8H3WKR2-F1
#
_entry.id   AF-A0A8H3WKR2-F1
#
_cell.length_a   1.000
_cell.length_b   1.000
_cell.length_c   1.000
_cell.angle_alpha   90.00
_cell.angle_beta   90.00
_cell.angle_gamma   90.00
#
_symmetry.space_group_name_H-M   'P 1'
#
loop_
_entity.id
_entity.type
_entity.pdbx_description
1 polymer ?
#
loop_
_entity_poly.entity_id
_entity_poly.type
_entity_poly.pdbx_seq_one_letter_code
_entity_poly.pdbx_strand_id
1 'polypeptide(L)'
;MPSAPQLGALGHTFTAMRAMQFASLIAIIGMTSNFISEINAADASSPSVLIGTLVVSCIATLYIVISYILYYDSLLPLLLATALDSMLLVAVIVVACTLGKPLSYLNCAALPSSGSTATFMTSVIANSGASSTLNYFIWVGADQRTCYAVKAVWGLSIALCVLFAFSAITAVCLWRRLKVVSAPKDIEN
;
A
#
# COMPACT_ATOMS: atom_id res chain seq x y z
N MET A 1 -14.44 6.95 -30.39
CA MET A 1 -14.72 6.55 -28.99
C MET A 1 -13.87 5.33 -28.72
N PRO A 2 -12.83 5.38 -27.87
CA PRO A 2 -12.04 4.20 -27.58
C PRO A 2 -12.92 3.24 -26.78
N SER A 3 -13.31 2.14 -27.44
CA SER A 3 -14.12 1.07 -26.87
C SER A 3 -13.36 0.47 -25.69
N ALA A 4 -13.98 0.43 -24.50
CA ALA A 4 -13.42 -0.30 -23.38
C ALA A 4 -13.13 -1.76 -23.81
N PRO A 5 -12.04 -2.38 -23.34
CA PRO A 5 -11.68 -3.75 -23.68
C PRO A 5 -12.90 -4.67 -23.50
N GLN A 6 -13.32 -5.35 -24.58
CA GLN A 6 -14.49 -6.26 -24.60
C GLN A 6 -14.24 -7.57 -23.82
N LEU A 7 -13.61 -7.49 -22.65
CA LEU A 7 -13.25 -8.64 -21.81
C LEU A 7 -14.33 -8.99 -20.76
N GLY A 8 -15.56 -8.52 -20.96
CA GLY A 8 -16.72 -8.86 -20.14
C GLY A 8 -16.54 -8.53 -18.65
N ALA A 9 -17.22 -9.27 -17.77
CA ALA A 9 -17.20 -9.02 -16.32
C ALA A 9 -15.78 -9.03 -15.71
N LEU A 10 -14.85 -9.83 -16.25
CA LEU A 10 -13.47 -9.92 -15.77
C LEU A 10 -12.67 -8.63 -16.04
N GLY A 11 -12.97 -7.94 -17.14
CA GLY A 11 -12.35 -6.66 -17.44
C GLY A 11 -12.83 -5.54 -16.51
N HIS A 12 -14.12 -5.53 -16.19
CA HIS A 12 -14.68 -4.57 -15.23
C HIS A 12 -14.17 -4.79 -13.81
N THR A 13 -14.03 -6.04 -13.37
CA THR A 13 -13.46 -6.34 -12.06
C THR A 13 -12.00 -5.90 -12.00
N PHE A 14 -11.20 -6.16 -13.03
CA PHE A 14 -9.81 -5.69 -13.06
C PHE A 14 -9.71 -4.16 -12.92
N THR A 15 -10.52 -3.40 -13.66
CA THR A 15 -10.58 -1.93 -13.54
C THR A 15 -11.02 -1.47 -12.16
N ALA A 16 -12.06 -2.09 -11.59
CA ALA A 16 -12.54 -1.75 -10.25
C ALA A 16 -11.47 -2.00 -9.17
N MET A 17 -10.73 -3.10 -9.28
CA MET A 17 -9.63 -3.43 -8.37
C MET A 17 -8.51 -2.39 -8.47
N ARG A 18 -8.13 -1.97 -9.68
CA ARG A 18 -7.13 -0.90 -9.89
C ARG A 18 -7.56 0.42 -9.28
N ALA A 19 -8.84 0.80 -9.43
CA ALA A 19 -9.37 2.03 -8.84
C ALA A 19 -9.33 1.98 -7.30
N MET A 20 -9.72 0.87 -6.67
CA MET A 20 -9.66 0.70 -5.22
C MET A 20 -8.21 0.68 -4.69
N GLN A 21 -7.29 0.04 -5.42
CA GLN A 21 -5.87 0.07 -5.08
C GLN A 21 -5.32 1.50 -5.14
N PHE A 22 -5.65 2.24 -6.20
CA PHE A 22 -5.23 3.63 -6.38
C PHE A 22 -5.74 4.52 -5.24
N ALA A 23 -7.04 4.46 -4.93
CA ALA A 23 -7.62 5.24 -3.84
C ALA A 23 -6.97 4.95 -2.48
N SER A 24 -6.72 3.67 -2.20
CA SER A 24 -6.06 3.25 -0.95
C SER A 24 -4.62 3.75 -0.85
N LEU A 25 -3.86 3.71 -1.96
CA LEU A 25 -2.48 4.19 -1.99
C LEU A 25 -2.38 5.71 -1.83
N ILE A 26 -3.27 6.48 -2.46
CA ILE A 26 -3.31 7.94 -2.29
C ILE A 26 -3.62 8.30 -0.83
N ALA A 27 -4.55 7.59 -0.19
CA ALA A 27 -4.82 7.78 1.24
C ALA A 27 -3.60 7.48 2.12
N ILE A 28 -2.85 6.40 1.83
CA ILE A 28 -1.60 6.08 2.53
C ILE A 28 -0.56 7.18 2.32
N ILE A 29 -0.35 7.65 1.09
CA ILE A 29 0.61 8.71 0.75
C ILE A 29 0.25 10.02 1.50
N GLY A 30 -1.03 10.39 1.54
CA GLY A 30 -1.49 11.58 2.24
C GLY A 30 -1.24 11.50 3.75
N MET A 31 -1.61 10.39 4.39
CA MET A 31 -1.40 10.21 5.82
C MET A 31 0.10 10.15 6.18
N THR A 32 0.89 9.38 5.42
CA THR A 32 2.33 9.22 5.68
C THR A 32 3.13 10.49 5.40
N SER A 33 2.79 11.28 4.38
CA SER A 33 3.46 12.55 4.10
C SER A 33 3.19 13.60 5.17
N ASN A 34 1.94 13.70 5.67
CA ASN A 34 1.61 14.59 6.77
C ASN A 34 2.41 14.25 8.04
N PHE A 35 2.57 12.96 8.35
CA PHE A 35 3.38 12.52 9.47
C PHE A 35 4.85 12.88 9.33
N ILE A 36 5.45 12.68 8.15
CA ILE A 36 6.85 13.05 7.91
C ILE A 36 7.03 14.57 8.08
N SER A 37 6.06 15.37 7.61
CA SER A 37 6.10 16.83 7.79
C SER A 37 6.04 17.22 9.27
N GLU A 38 5.20 16.57 10.06
CA GLU A 38 5.04 16.85 11.49
C GLU A 38 6.28 16.44 12.29
N ILE A 39 6.90 15.30 11.96
CA ILE A 39 8.15 14.84 12.58
C ILE A 39 9.31 15.80 12.26
N ASN A 40 9.42 16.22 11.00
CA ASN A 40 10.45 17.16 10.58
C ASN A 40 10.25 18.56 11.20
N ALA A 41 8.99 19.01 11.38
CA ALA A 41 8.68 20.26 12.05
C ALA A 41 9.05 20.26 13.56
N ALA A 42 9.18 19.08 14.15
CA ALA A 42 9.61 18.89 15.53
C ALA A 42 11.12 18.60 15.68
N ASP A 43 11.93 18.85 14.64
CA ASP A 43 13.38 18.62 14.60
C ASP A 43 13.79 17.17 14.94
N ALA A 44 12.92 16.20 14.67
CA ALA A 44 13.17 14.79 14.93
C ALA A 44 13.50 14.00 13.65
N SER A 45 14.28 12.93 13.80
CA SER A 45 14.61 12.05 12.68
C SER A 45 13.43 11.16 12.32
N SER A 46 12.94 11.29 11.08
CA SER A 46 11.87 10.45 10.55
C SER A 46 12.25 8.96 10.51
N PRO A 47 11.37 8.05 10.97
CA PRO A 47 11.65 6.62 10.99
C PRO A 47 11.71 6.05 9.58
N SER A 48 12.71 5.22 9.31
CA SER A 48 12.98 4.63 7.99
C SER A 48 11.82 3.78 7.45
N VAL A 49 11.02 3.17 8.34
CA VAL A 49 9.83 2.40 7.97
C VAL A 49 8.81 3.30 7.26
N LEU A 50 8.53 4.49 7.81
CA LEU A 50 7.53 5.41 7.26
C LEU A 50 7.97 5.95 5.88
N ILE A 51 9.25 6.32 5.76
CA ILE A 51 9.85 6.72 4.50
C ILE A 51 9.78 5.57 3.48
N GLY A 52 10.10 4.34 3.91
CA GLY A 52 10.00 3.15 3.08
C GLY A 52 8.56 2.90 2.59
N THR A 53 7.56 3.07 3.47
CA THR A 53 6.16 2.95 3.07
C THR A 53 5.76 3.99 2.03
N LEU A 54 6.17 5.25 2.21
CA LEU A 54 5.90 6.33 1.26
C LEU A 54 6.49 6.01 -0.12
N VAL A 55 7.75 5.59 -0.17
CA VAL A 55 8.43 5.25 -1.43
C VAL A 55 7.74 4.10 -2.14
N VAL A 56 7.43 3.01 -1.43
CA VAL A 56 6.71 1.86 -2.00
C VAL A 56 5.34 2.27 -2.50
N SER A 57 4.60 3.10 -1.75
CA SER A 57 3.29 3.58 -2.16
C SER A 57 3.34 4.47 -3.41
N CYS A 58 4.35 5.34 -3.55
CA CYS A 58 4.55 6.16 -4.75
C CYS A 58 4.83 5.29 -5.98
N ILE A 59 5.74 4.32 -5.88
CA ILE A 59 6.06 3.40 -6.97
C ILE A 59 4.83 2.57 -7.36
N ALA A 60 4.10 2.04 -6.38
CA ALA A 60 2.87 1.27 -6.62
C ALA A 60 1.79 2.12 -7.31
N THR A 61 1.65 3.38 -6.92
CA THR A 61 0.70 4.32 -7.55
C THR A 61 1.05 4.54 -9.02
N LEU A 62 2.31 4.81 -9.34
CA LEU A 62 2.77 4.97 -10.72
C LEU A 62 2.52 3.70 -11.54
N TYR A 63 2.83 2.53 -10.99
CA TYR A 63 2.57 1.25 -11.64
C TYR A 63 1.09 1.04 -11.96
N ILE A 64 0.18 1.35 -11.02
CA ILE A 64 -1.27 1.19 -11.24
C ILE A 64 -1.76 2.13 -12.34
N VAL A 65 -1.31 3.39 -12.36
CA VAL A 65 -1.68 4.36 -13.39
C VAL A 65 -1.19 3.91 -14.77
N ILE A 66 0.08 3.52 -14.88
CA ILE A 66 0.64 3.02 -16.15
C ILE A 66 -0.09 1.76 -16.62
N SER A 67 -0.33 0.81 -15.70
CA SER A 67 -1.05 -0.42 -16.02
C SER A 67 -2.49 -0.18 -16.43
N TYR A 68 -3.15 0.83 -15.86
CA TYR A 68 -4.50 1.25 -16.24
C TYR A 68 -4.52 1.81 -17.67
N ILE A 69 -3.58 2.68 -18.02
CA ILE A 69 -3.46 3.25 -19.38
C ILE A 69 -3.21 2.11 -20.38
N LEU A 70 -2.22 1.26 -20.11
CA LEU A 70 -1.82 0.19 -21.02
C LEU A 70 -2.90 -0.91 -21.16
N TYR A 71 -3.77 -1.06 -20.15
CA TYR A 71 -4.97 -1.88 -20.22
C TYR A 71 -6.03 -1.28 -21.15
N TYR A 72 -6.25 0.03 -21.09
CA TYR A 72 -7.16 0.73 -22.01
C TYR A 72 -6.70 0.62 -23.46
N ASP A 73 -5.40 0.71 -23.70
CA ASP A 73 -4.84 0.55 -25.04
C ASP A 73 -4.82 -0.91 -25.52
N SER A 74 -5.23 -1.88 -24.68
CA SER A 74 -5.20 -3.33 -24.98
C SER A 74 -3.80 -3.90 -25.26
N LEU A 75 -2.72 -3.17 -24.93
CA LEU A 75 -1.34 -3.63 -25.08
C LEU A 75 -0.81 -4.34 -23.83
N LEU A 76 -1.60 -4.44 -22.75
CA LEU A 76 -1.11 -4.94 -21.47
C LEU A 76 -0.67 -6.42 -21.59
N PRO A 77 0.63 -6.75 -21.43
CA PRO A 77 1.07 -8.13 -21.33
C PRO A 77 0.64 -8.67 -19.96
N LEU A 78 -0.50 -9.37 -19.91
CA LEU A 78 -1.11 -9.87 -18.67
C LEU A 78 -0.12 -10.63 -17.78
N LEU A 79 0.81 -11.38 -18.37
CA LEU A 79 1.80 -12.15 -17.62
C LEU A 79 2.78 -11.24 -16.86
N LEU A 80 3.22 -10.14 -17.48
CA LEU A 80 4.04 -9.14 -16.82
C LEU A 80 3.25 -8.40 -15.73
N ALA A 81 1.98 -8.11 -16.00
CA ALA A 81 1.09 -7.50 -15.00
C ALA A 81 0.93 -8.40 -13.77
N THR A 82 0.74 -9.71 -13.96
CA THR A 82 0.67 -10.66 -12.82
C THR A 82 1.96 -10.72 -12.01
N ALA A 83 3.12 -10.70 -12.68
CA ALA A 83 4.41 -10.69 -12.01
C ALA A 83 4.59 -9.43 -11.16
N LEU A 84 4.29 -8.26 -11.73
CA LEU A 84 4.40 -6.98 -11.02
C LEU A 84 3.37 -6.86 -9.87
N ASP A 85 2.14 -7.32 -10.06
CA ASP A 85 1.15 -7.39 -8.98
C ASP A 85 1.61 -8.31 -7.84
N SER A 86 2.23 -9.45 -8.15
CA SER A 86 2.76 -10.36 -7.13
C SER A 86 3.97 -9.79 -6.39
N MET A 87 4.83 -9.05 -7.10
CA MET A 87 5.97 -8.35 -6.48
C MET A 87 5.49 -7.24 -5.54
N LEU A 88 4.48 -6.47 -5.95
CA LEU A 88 3.87 -5.44 -5.11
C LEU A 88 3.11 -6.05 -3.93
N LEU A 89 2.44 -7.18 -4.11
CA LEU A 89 1.82 -7.94 -3.02
C LEU A 89 2.86 -8.25 -1.92
N VAL A 90 4.02 -8.79 -2.29
CA VAL A 90 5.09 -9.08 -1.33
C VAL A 90 5.59 -7.80 -0.65
N ALA A 91 5.78 -6.72 -1.40
CA ALA A 91 6.21 -5.44 -0.84
C ALA A 91 5.20 -4.89 0.19
N VAL A 92 3.90 -4.93 -0.12
CA VAL A 92 2.84 -4.47 0.78
C VAL A 92 2.69 -5.39 2.00
N ILE A 93 2.93 -6.70 1.87
CA ILE A 93 2.98 -7.63 3.01
C ILE A 93 4.11 -7.22 3.97
N VAL A 94 5.31 -6.92 3.47
CA VAL A 94 6.43 -6.47 4.32
C VAL A 94 6.05 -5.18 5.04
N VAL A 95 5.39 -4.24 4.37
CA VAL A 95 4.86 -3.02 4.98
C VAL A 95 3.83 -3.36 6.08
N ALA A 96 2.86 -4.23 5.79
CA ALA A 96 1.85 -4.63 6.77
C ALA A 96 2.45 -5.31 8.01
N CYS A 97 3.46 -6.17 7.82
CA CYS A 97 4.16 -6.84 8.92
C CYS A 97 5.02 -5.88 9.74
N THR A 98 5.70 -4.92 9.11
CA THR A 98 6.54 -3.94 9.81
C THR A 98 5.72 -2.93 10.61
N LEU A 99 4.59 -2.46 10.06
CA LEU A 99 3.66 -1.57 10.74
C LEU A 99 2.80 -2.29 11.81
N GLY A 100 2.49 -3.58 11.61
CA GLY A 100 1.59 -4.33 12.49
C GLY A 100 2.20 -4.73 13.83
N LYS A 101 3.51 -5.04 13.89
CA LYS A 101 4.22 -5.42 15.12
C LYS A 101 4.01 -4.43 16.29
N PRO A 102 4.20 -3.10 16.11
CA PRO A 102 3.99 -2.14 17.19
C PRO A 102 2.50 -1.90 17.50
N LEU A 103 1.62 -1.95 16.49
CA LEU A 103 0.19 -1.67 16.64
C LEU A 103 -0.56 -2.70 17.49
N SER A 104 -0.09 -3.96 17.49
CA SER A 104 -0.74 -5.01 18.27
C SER A 104 -0.70 -4.75 19.79
N TYR A 105 0.19 -3.88 20.26
CA TYR A 105 0.37 -3.58 21.69
C TYR A 105 -0.16 -2.19 22.11
N LEU A 106 -0.69 -1.40 21.17
CA LEU A 106 -1.06 0.00 21.39
C LEU A 106 -2.57 0.18 21.46
N ASN A 107 -3.05 0.77 22.57
CA ASN A 107 -4.45 1.14 22.77
C ASN A 107 -4.61 2.66 22.56
N CYS A 108 -5.00 3.07 21.35
CA CYS A 108 -5.11 4.50 20.98
C CYS A 108 -6.11 5.30 21.84
N ALA A 109 -7.04 4.63 22.52
CA ALA A 109 -8.00 5.28 23.42
C ALA A 109 -7.41 5.70 24.77
N ALA A 110 -6.26 5.14 25.15
CA ALA A 110 -5.58 5.44 26.42
C ALA A 110 -4.56 6.57 26.30
N LEU A 111 -4.36 7.14 25.10
CA LEU A 111 -3.42 8.23 24.86
C LEU A 111 -4.09 9.58 25.09
N PRO A 112 -3.36 10.58 25.63
CA PRO A 112 -3.89 11.92 25.82
C PRO A 112 -4.25 12.57 24.47
N SER A 113 -5.40 13.23 24.42
CA SER A 113 -5.94 13.89 23.22
C SER A 113 -5.34 15.27 22.95
N SER A 114 -4.57 15.83 23.89
CA SER A 114 -3.99 17.18 23.82
C SER A 114 -2.81 17.36 24.80
N GLY A 115 -1.56 17.21 24.32
CA GLY A 115 -0.39 17.91 24.86
C GLY A 115 0.48 17.24 25.96
N SER A 116 1.80 17.38 25.77
CA SER A 116 2.94 17.18 26.71
C SER A 116 3.56 15.78 26.89
N THR A 117 3.45 14.89 25.90
CA THR A 117 4.33 13.69 25.83
C THR A 117 5.64 13.97 25.08
N ALA A 118 5.73 15.09 24.34
CA ALA A 118 6.96 15.48 23.64
C ALA A 118 8.14 15.75 24.61
N THR A 119 7.86 16.30 25.79
CA THR A 119 8.83 16.67 26.85
C THR A 119 9.33 15.45 27.65
N PHE A 120 8.44 14.48 27.89
CA PHE A 120 8.80 13.18 28.48
C PHE A 120 9.58 12.30 27.49
N MET A 121 9.27 12.39 26.20
CA MET A 121 9.99 11.65 25.15
C MET A 121 11.36 12.25 24.83
N THR A 122 11.50 13.58 24.83
CA THR A 122 12.82 14.23 24.67
C THR A 122 13.76 13.90 25.83
N SER A 123 13.26 13.79 27.07
CA SER A 123 14.09 13.38 28.21
C SER A 123 14.49 11.90 28.19
N VAL A 124 13.66 11.02 27.63
CA VAL A 124 14.00 9.60 27.43
C VAL A 124 14.97 9.39 26.25
N ILE A 125 14.78 10.10 25.14
CA ILE A 125 15.67 10.06 23.96
C ILE A 125 17.04 10.67 24.27
N ALA A 126 17.09 11.76 25.07
CA ALA A 126 18.34 12.38 25.48
C ALA A 126 19.16 11.50 26.46
N ASN A 127 18.51 10.61 27.21
CA ASN A 127 19.16 9.80 28.23
C ASN A 127 19.38 8.32 27.83
N SER A 128 18.65 7.82 26.82
CA SER A 128 18.84 6.48 26.28
C SER A 128 19.32 6.58 24.84
N GLY A 129 20.56 6.14 24.56
CA GLY A 129 21.14 6.06 23.21
C GLY A 129 20.44 5.02 22.33
N ALA A 130 19.14 5.21 22.09
CA ALA A 130 18.22 4.17 21.65
C ALA A 130 18.11 4.11 20.12
N SER A 131 18.40 2.90 19.63
CA SER A 131 18.32 2.45 18.24
C SER A 131 16.99 2.78 17.54
N SER A 132 17.07 2.99 16.22
CA SER A 132 16.03 3.48 15.29
C SER A 132 14.64 2.82 15.38
N THR A 133 14.55 1.60 15.91
CA THR A 133 13.28 0.88 16.10
C THR A 133 12.45 1.40 17.28
N LEU A 134 13.11 1.91 18.34
CA LEU A 134 12.43 2.51 19.50
C LEU A 134 11.87 3.90 19.19
N ASN A 135 12.49 4.65 18.29
CA ASN A 135 12.05 5.98 17.86
C ASN A 135 10.65 5.96 17.19
N TYR A 136 10.34 4.92 16.40
CA TYR A 136 9.01 4.77 15.80
C TYR A 136 7.91 4.52 16.85
N PHE A 137 8.18 3.67 17.85
CA PHE A 137 7.22 3.33 18.91
C PHE A 137 6.88 4.55 19.78
N ILE A 138 7.91 5.35 20.08
CA ILE A 138 7.78 6.59 20.85
C ILE A 138 6.96 7.63 20.07
N TRP A 139 7.21 7.82 18.78
CA TRP A 139 6.44 8.80 17.98
C TRP A 139 4.98 8.40 17.72
N VAL A 140 4.70 7.13 17.43
CA VAL A 140 3.32 6.65 17.24
C VAL A 140 2.51 6.70 18.55
N GLY A 141 3.19 6.60 19.69
CA GLY A 141 2.62 6.73 21.02
C GLY A 141 2.47 8.17 21.55
N ALA A 142 2.90 9.18 20.79
CA ALA A 142 2.99 10.56 21.27
C ALA A 142 1.64 11.30 21.25
N ASP A 143 0.79 11.00 20.25
CA ASP A 143 -0.51 11.66 20.06
C ASP A 143 -1.59 10.67 19.59
N GLN A 144 -2.82 10.90 20.06
CA GLN A 144 -3.96 10.05 19.73
C GLN A 144 -4.27 10.06 18.21
N ARG A 145 -4.14 11.22 17.53
CA ARG A 145 -4.38 11.29 16.08
C ARG A 145 -3.35 10.48 15.31
N THR A 146 -2.09 10.54 15.74
CA THR A 146 -1.00 9.78 15.13
C THR A 146 -1.24 8.28 15.24
N CYS A 147 -1.64 7.80 16.42
CA CYS A 147 -1.98 6.40 16.63
C CYS A 147 -3.09 5.92 15.69
N TYR A 148 -4.17 6.69 15.55
CA TYR A 148 -5.29 6.31 14.67
C TYR A 148 -4.91 6.34 13.19
N ALA A 149 -4.16 7.33 12.72
CA ALA A 149 -3.80 7.39 11.30
C ALA A 149 -2.76 6.32 10.93
N VAL A 150 -1.81 5.96 11.81
CA VAL A 150 -0.93 4.81 11.57
C VAL A 150 -1.71 3.49 11.58
N LYS A 151 -2.71 3.36 12.46
CA LYS A 151 -3.63 2.20 12.47
C LYS A 151 -4.45 2.12 11.18
N ALA A 152 -4.88 3.26 10.64
CA ALA A 152 -5.57 3.33 9.35
C ALA A 152 -4.64 2.93 8.18
N VAL A 153 -3.39 3.42 8.16
CA VAL A 153 -2.38 3.02 7.16
C VAL A 153 -2.15 1.51 7.20
N TRP A 154 -2.05 0.92 8.39
CA TRP A 154 -1.92 -0.53 8.54
C TRP A 154 -3.16 -1.27 8.00
N GLY A 155 -4.37 -0.83 8.35
CA GLY A 155 -5.60 -1.41 7.80
C GLY A 155 -5.68 -1.33 6.27
N LEU A 156 -5.33 -0.17 5.69
CA LEU A 156 -5.26 0.02 4.25
C LEU A 156 -4.19 -0.87 3.60
N SER A 157 -3.06 -1.11 4.27
CA SER A 157 -2.02 -2.03 3.76
C SER A 157 -2.52 -3.47 3.68
N ILE A 158 -3.32 -3.93 4.64
CA ILE A 158 -3.95 -5.25 4.60
C ILE A 158 -4.97 -5.32 3.46
N ALA A 159 -5.80 -4.27 3.30
CA ALA A 159 -6.76 -4.19 2.20
C ALA A 159 -6.04 -4.24 0.85
N LEU A 160 -4.93 -3.52 0.69
CA LEU A 160 -4.10 -3.56 -0.51
C LEU A 160 -3.53 -4.97 -0.78
N CYS A 161 -3.13 -5.72 0.24
CA CYS A 161 -2.70 -7.11 0.06
C CYS A 161 -3.81 -7.94 -0.59
N VAL A 162 -5.04 -7.85 -0.08
CA VAL A 162 -6.19 -8.56 -0.65
C VAL A 162 -6.43 -8.08 -2.09
N LEU A 163 -6.40 -6.77 -2.32
CA LEU A 163 -6.65 -6.21 -3.64
C LEU A 163 -5.60 -6.65 -4.68
N PHE A 164 -4.32 -6.68 -4.34
CA PHE A 164 -3.26 -7.16 -5.24
C PHE A 164 -3.35 -8.66 -5.50
N ALA A 165 -3.70 -9.46 -4.49
CA ALA A 165 -3.92 -10.89 -4.67
C ALA A 165 -5.08 -11.18 -5.66
N PHE A 166 -6.22 -10.52 -5.49
CA PHE A 166 -7.34 -10.62 -6.42
C PHE A 166 -7.00 -10.09 -7.82
N SER A 167 -6.22 -9.01 -7.93
CA SER A 167 -5.73 -8.50 -9.23
C SER A 167 -4.87 -9.53 -9.95
N ALA A 168 -3.93 -10.17 -9.24
CA ALA A 168 -3.10 -11.23 -9.79
C ALA A 168 -3.94 -12.44 -10.25
N ILE A 169 -4.91 -12.88 -9.45
CA ILE A 169 -5.79 -14.01 -9.80
C ILE A 169 -6.63 -13.69 -11.04
N THR A 170 -7.26 -12.51 -11.10
CA THR A 170 -8.08 -12.11 -12.25
C THR A 170 -7.24 -11.99 -13.52
N ALA A 171 -6.03 -11.44 -13.44
CA ALA A 171 -5.11 -11.37 -14.56
C ALA A 171 -4.61 -12.77 -15.01
N VAL A 172 -4.34 -13.70 -14.10
CA VAL A 172 -4.00 -15.10 -14.47
C VAL A 172 -5.18 -15.79 -15.15
N CYS A 173 -6.39 -15.64 -14.62
CA CYS A 173 -7.60 -16.22 -15.21
C CYS A 173 -7.84 -15.69 -16.62
N LEU A 174 -7.68 -14.38 -16.81
CA LEU A 174 -7.83 -13.71 -18.09
C LEU A 174 -6.76 -14.18 -19.10
N TRP A 175 -5.52 -14.35 -18.65
CA TRP A 175 -4.43 -14.88 -19.48
C TRP A 175 -4.69 -16.32 -19.92
N ARG A 176 -5.17 -17.17 -19.01
CA ARG A 176 -5.57 -18.55 -19.33
C ARG A 176 -6.69 -18.57 -20.36
N ARG A 177 -7.71 -17.70 -20.22
CA ARG A 177 -8.81 -17.61 -21.19
C ARG A 177 -8.33 -17.17 -22.56
N LEU A 178 -7.47 -16.16 -22.64
CA LEU A 178 -6.89 -15.71 -23.91
C LEU A 178 -6.07 -16.82 -24.58
N LYS A 179 -5.25 -17.56 -23.83
CA LYS A 179 -4.51 -18.71 -24.37
C LYS A 179 -5.41 -19.84 -24.89
N VAL A 180 -6.50 -20.15 -24.20
CA VAL A 180 -7.45 -21.20 -24.63
C VAL A 180 -8.19 -20.78 -25.90
N VAL A 181 -8.56 -19.51 -26.05
CA VAL A 181 -9.21 -18.99 -27.26
C VAL A 181 -8.25 -18.97 -28.46
N SER A 182 -6.96 -18.78 -28.23
CA SER A 182 -5.92 -18.77 -29.28
C SER A 182 -5.40 -20.16 -29.68
N ALA A 183 -5.86 -21.24 -29.06
CA ALA A 183 -5.51 -22.60 -29.49
C ALA A 183 -6.15 -22.87 -30.87
N PRO A 184 -5.39 -23.33 -31.89
CA PRO A 184 -5.95 -23.63 -33.19
C PRO A 184 -7.04 -24.70 -33.03
N LYS A 185 -8.23 -24.43 -33.54
CA LYS A 185 -9.16 -25.52 -33.86
C LYS A 185 -8.49 -26.28 -35.00
N ASP A 186 -7.91 -27.43 -34.70
CA ASP A 186 -7.50 -28.37 -35.73
C ASP A 186 -8.70 -28.58 -36.67
N ILE A 187 -8.48 -28.25 -37.93
CA ILE A 187 -9.46 -28.37 -39.01
C ILE A 187 -9.64 -29.87 -39.22
N GLU A 188 -10.68 -30.46 -38.64
CA GLU A 188 -11.15 -31.80 -39.02
C GLU A 188 -11.67 -31.71 -40.47
N ASN A 189 -10.95 -32.38 -41.38
CA ASN A 189 -11.32 -32.65 -42.77
C ASN A 189 -11.70 -34.12 -42.91
#